data_AF-A0A1S3K146-F1
#
_entry.id   AF-A0A1S3K146-F1
#
_cell.length_a   1.000
_cell.length_b   1.000
_cell.length_c   1.000
_cell.angle_alpha   90.00
_cell.angle_beta   90.00
_cell.angle_gamma   90.00
#
_symmetry.space_group_name_H-M   'P 1'
#
loop_
_entity.id
_entity.type
_entity.pdbx_description
1 polymer ?
#
loop_
_entity_poly.entity_id
_entity_poly.type
_entity_poly.pdbx_seq_one_letter_code
_entity_poly.pdbx_strand_id
1 'polypeptide(L)'
;METTMVLFAVLCLSVVVQIQGHSWSRWYDRDDPSATGDWETVADLRKSHYICGGCKPIGAECRVKGSSTVFTRWRGSAPDKLAANCLPTTGLICKNADQGSGGYCKDYEIRFLCPSTEVETGPYLDRDDPSATGDWESVSSFRITDNNNICLGVRPLCTLCRDKSDKTPYYSTGDKFNDGLACGWDTGLVCTTEVNGKSCKDYEVQFRCPVIGTCTTCGNARWTNWLNRDIPTATGDWENVGPTGHNPCNSHEPIDIQCREKSTEQPWDQTGQVFKNKCTPSEGLVCVNADQASGQSCKDYEVRFLCP
;
A
#
# COMPACT_ATOMS: atom_id res chain seq x y z
N MET A 1 -15.30 -54.74 -46.09
CA MET A 1 -15.60 -54.07 -44.81
C MET A 1 -14.33 -53.36 -44.38
N GLU A 2 -14.12 -52.16 -44.90
CA GLU A 2 -13.03 -51.29 -44.49
C GLU A 2 -13.49 -50.55 -43.23
N THR A 3 -12.75 -50.72 -42.13
CA THR A 3 -13.02 -50.03 -40.87
C THR A 3 -12.16 -48.77 -40.85
N THR A 4 -12.80 -47.62 -41.04
CA THR A 4 -12.19 -46.30 -40.96
C THR A 4 -11.80 -46.03 -39.50
N MET A 5 -10.51 -45.91 -39.21
CA MET A 5 -10.01 -45.56 -37.89
C MET A 5 -10.10 -44.03 -37.73
N VAL A 6 -11.10 -43.56 -36.99
CA VAL A 6 -11.24 -42.13 -36.65
C VAL A 6 -10.20 -41.79 -35.58
N LEU A 7 -9.16 -41.06 -35.96
CA LEU A 7 -8.21 -40.45 -35.02
C LEU A 7 -8.93 -39.29 -34.30
N PHE A 8 -9.30 -39.50 -33.04
CA PHE A 8 -9.66 -38.40 -32.14
C PHE A 8 -8.38 -37.68 -31.73
N ALA A 9 -8.07 -36.57 -32.40
CA ALA A 9 -7.10 -35.60 -31.91
C ALA A 9 -7.70 -34.96 -30.65
N VAL A 10 -7.31 -35.44 -29.48
CA VAL A 10 -7.54 -34.74 -28.21
C VAL A 10 -6.65 -33.50 -28.25
N LEU A 11 -7.21 -32.37 -28.71
CA LEU A 11 -6.66 -31.06 -28.42
C LEU A 11 -6.71 -30.91 -26.90
N CYS A 12 -5.59 -31.24 -26.25
CA CYS A 12 -5.32 -30.80 -24.90
C CYS A 12 -5.10 -29.28 -25.00
N LEU A 13 -6.21 -28.52 -25.06
CA LEU A 13 -6.23 -27.12 -24.70
C LEU A 13 -5.71 -27.09 -23.27
N SER A 14 -4.40 -26.83 -23.18
CA SER A 14 -3.74 -26.47 -21.95
C SER A 14 -4.29 -25.09 -21.59
N VAL A 15 -5.51 -25.07 -21.05
CA VAL A 15 -5.95 -23.95 -20.24
C VAL A 15 -5.06 -24.05 -19.02
N VAL A 16 -3.89 -23.41 -19.12
CA VAL A 16 -3.11 -23.06 -17.96
C VAL A 16 -4.02 -22.08 -17.24
N VAL A 17 -4.90 -22.61 -16.38
CA VAL A 17 -5.44 -21.84 -15.27
C VAL A 17 -4.18 -21.49 -14.48
N GLN A 18 -3.59 -20.34 -14.78
CA GLN A 18 -2.52 -19.80 -13.98
C GLN A 18 -3.13 -19.67 -12.59
N ILE A 19 -2.71 -20.56 -11.70
CA ILE A 19 -2.94 -20.44 -10.27
C ILE A 19 -2.36 -19.06 -9.91
N GLN A 20 -3.22 -18.08 -9.65
CA GLN A 20 -2.83 -16.71 -9.32
C GLN A 20 -2.26 -16.69 -7.90
N GLY A 21 -1.02 -17.16 -7.75
CA GLY A 21 -0.21 -16.98 -6.55
C GLY A 21 0.39 -15.58 -6.50
N HIS A 22 0.58 -15.06 -5.29
CA HIS A 22 1.34 -13.83 -5.06
C HIS A 22 2.72 -13.91 -5.71
N SER A 23 3.21 -12.80 -6.24
CA SER A 23 4.52 -12.75 -6.92
C SER A 23 5.43 -11.74 -6.25
N TRP A 24 6.70 -12.10 -6.12
CA TRP A 24 7.71 -11.15 -5.67
C TRP A 24 8.06 -10.19 -6.81
N SER A 25 8.15 -8.91 -6.49
CA SER A 25 8.78 -7.94 -7.38
C SER A 25 10.27 -8.25 -7.56
N ARG A 26 10.89 -7.55 -8.52
CA ARG A 26 12.35 -7.38 -8.49
C ARG A 26 12.78 -6.72 -7.18
N TRP A 27 14.08 -6.81 -6.90
CA TRP A 27 14.70 -6.00 -5.86
C TRP A 27 14.79 -4.54 -6.31
N TYR A 28 14.61 -3.64 -5.34
CA TYR A 28 14.74 -2.19 -5.44
C TYR A 28 15.83 -1.74 -4.49
N ASP A 29 16.64 -0.82 -4.99
CA ASP A 29 17.84 -0.27 -4.39
C ASP A 29 17.96 1.10 -5.03
N ARG A 30 17.35 2.08 -4.39
CA ARG A 30 17.09 3.42 -4.91
C ARG A 30 17.95 4.45 -4.20
N ASP A 31 18.41 4.19 -2.99
CA ASP A 31 19.28 5.07 -2.22
C ASP A 31 20.53 4.31 -1.77
N ASP A 32 21.70 4.91 -1.95
CA ASP A 32 22.94 4.34 -1.39
C ASP A 32 23.14 4.92 0.02
N PRO A 33 23.76 4.17 0.97
CA PRO A 33 23.95 4.62 2.35
C PRO A 33 24.87 5.84 2.40
N SER A 34 24.27 7.03 2.45
CA SER A 34 24.97 8.29 2.34
C SER A 34 24.25 9.38 3.12
N ALA A 35 25.01 10.39 3.57
CA ALA A 35 24.53 11.52 4.38
C ALA A 35 23.67 11.12 5.60
N THR A 36 22.37 10.90 5.39
CA THR A 36 21.37 10.62 6.43
C THR A 36 21.12 9.13 6.68
N GLY A 37 21.49 8.25 5.77
CA GLY A 37 21.26 6.81 5.91
C GLY A 37 20.98 6.15 4.56
N ASP A 38 20.17 5.10 4.59
CA ASP A 38 19.69 4.36 3.44
C ASP A 38 18.15 4.26 3.50
N TRP A 39 17.50 4.59 2.39
CA TRP A 39 16.08 4.94 2.31
C TRP A 39 15.37 4.26 1.14
N GLU A 40 15.05 2.99 1.33
CA GLU A 40 14.25 2.19 0.41
C GLU A 40 12.74 2.35 0.64
N THR A 41 12.27 3.60 0.57
CA THR A 41 10.87 3.95 0.89
C THR A 41 9.92 3.70 -0.28
N VAL A 42 8.71 3.21 0.02
CA VAL A 42 7.64 3.04 -0.99
C VAL A 42 7.28 4.37 -1.65
N ALA A 43 7.30 5.46 -0.89
CA ALA A 43 6.99 6.80 -1.39
C ALA A 43 8.01 7.28 -2.43
N ASP A 44 9.31 7.03 -2.20
CA ASP A 44 10.35 7.42 -3.14
C ASP A 44 10.43 6.52 -4.36
N LEU A 45 10.28 5.20 -4.17
CA LEU A 45 10.26 4.23 -5.26
C LEU A 45 9.13 4.49 -6.27
N ARG A 46 7.99 5.01 -5.81
CA ARG A 46 6.88 5.42 -6.67
C ARG A 46 7.21 6.56 -7.62
N LYS A 47 8.14 7.44 -7.24
CA LYS A 47 8.54 8.59 -8.08
C LYS A 47 9.18 8.17 -9.40
N SER A 48 9.61 6.90 -9.54
CA SER A 48 10.25 6.38 -10.75
C SER A 48 9.53 5.22 -11.42
N HIS A 49 8.60 4.54 -10.75
CA HIS A 49 7.89 3.39 -11.31
C HIS A 49 6.73 2.91 -10.43
N TYR A 50 5.83 2.10 -11.01
CA TYR A 50 4.86 1.32 -10.25
C TYR A 50 5.50 0.16 -9.47
N ILE A 51 5.34 0.17 -8.15
CA ILE A 51 5.50 -1.04 -7.34
C ILE A 51 4.25 -1.92 -7.55
N CYS A 52 4.43 -3.22 -7.76
CA CYS A 52 3.34 -4.18 -7.95
C CYS A 52 2.31 -3.75 -9.01
N GLY A 53 2.75 -3.08 -10.08
CA GLY A 53 1.85 -2.59 -11.13
C GLY A 53 0.80 -1.58 -10.64
N GLY A 54 1.10 -0.83 -9.56
CA GLY A 54 0.22 0.16 -8.95
C GLY A 54 -0.59 -0.37 -7.78
N CYS A 55 -0.53 -1.68 -7.53
CA CYS A 55 -1.21 -2.32 -6.42
C CYS A 55 -0.45 -2.19 -5.10
N LYS A 56 -1.19 -2.22 -4.00
CA LYS A 56 -0.64 -2.23 -2.65
C LYS A 56 0.17 -3.51 -2.39
N PRO A 57 1.46 -3.42 -2.04
CA PRO A 57 2.21 -4.57 -1.54
C PRO A 57 1.57 -5.16 -0.29
N ILE A 58 1.60 -6.48 -0.18
CA ILE A 58 1.06 -7.23 0.98
C ILE A 58 2.17 -7.83 1.86
N GLY A 59 3.42 -7.69 1.45
CA GLY A 59 4.59 -8.13 2.20
C GLY A 59 5.85 -7.53 1.65
N ALA A 60 6.94 -7.60 2.41
CA ALA A 60 8.24 -7.14 1.99
C ALA A 60 9.35 -8.00 2.58
N GLU A 61 10.43 -8.09 1.82
CA GLU A 61 11.69 -8.72 2.19
C GLU A 61 12.81 -7.73 1.91
N CYS A 62 13.80 -7.70 2.80
CA CYS A 62 15.00 -6.90 2.60
C CYS A 62 16.25 -7.77 2.74
N ARG A 63 17.35 -7.25 2.21
CA ARG A 63 18.69 -7.78 2.41
C ARG A 63 19.71 -6.67 2.25
N VAL A 64 20.91 -6.87 2.79
CA VAL A 64 22.06 -6.05 2.42
C VAL A 64 22.38 -6.33 0.95
N LYS A 65 22.57 -5.30 0.14
CA LYS A 65 22.86 -5.41 -1.30
C LYS A 65 24.04 -6.34 -1.55
N GLY A 66 23.85 -7.26 -2.49
CA GLY A 66 24.84 -8.30 -2.81
C GLY A 66 24.88 -9.49 -1.84
N SER A 67 24.11 -9.47 -0.76
CA SER A 67 23.92 -10.63 0.13
C SER A 67 22.83 -11.58 -0.39
N SER A 68 22.91 -12.86 0.00
CA SER A 68 21.82 -13.83 -0.15
C SER A 68 20.97 -13.98 1.10
N THR A 69 21.37 -13.36 2.21
CA THR A 69 20.65 -13.41 3.49
C THR A 69 19.49 -12.42 3.47
N VAL A 70 18.29 -12.96 3.34
CA VAL A 70 17.04 -12.20 3.37
C VAL A 70 16.47 -12.19 4.78
N PHE A 71 15.88 -11.05 5.16
CA PHE A 71 15.10 -10.91 6.37
C PHE A 71 13.77 -10.20 6.06
N THR A 72 12.82 -10.38 6.96
CA THR A 72 11.55 -9.65 6.98
C THR A 72 11.42 -8.93 8.30
N ARG A 73 10.31 -8.21 8.49
CA ARG A 73 9.94 -7.67 9.79
C ARG A 73 9.85 -8.72 10.91
N TRP A 74 9.52 -9.97 10.56
CA TRP A 74 9.18 -11.02 11.52
C TRP A 74 10.24 -12.14 11.62
N ARG A 75 11.09 -12.29 10.61
CA ARG A 75 12.08 -13.38 10.54
C ARG A 75 13.43 -12.86 10.09
N GLY A 76 14.48 -13.37 10.72
CA GLY A 76 15.84 -12.86 10.54
C GLY A 76 16.04 -11.53 11.26
N SER A 77 17.20 -10.92 11.06
CA SER A 77 17.52 -9.63 11.65
C SER A 77 18.43 -8.86 10.71
N ALA A 78 18.17 -7.56 10.59
CA ALA A 78 19.10 -6.64 9.96
C ALA A 78 20.35 -6.48 10.86
N PRO A 79 21.53 -6.26 10.28
CA PRO A 79 22.72 -5.91 11.06
C PRO A 79 22.63 -4.52 11.69
N ASP A 80 21.82 -3.62 11.12
CA ASP A 80 21.61 -2.25 11.61
C ASP A 80 20.29 -2.09 12.36
N LYS A 81 20.16 -1.00 13.12
CA LYS A 81 18.88 -0.57 13.67
C LYS A 81 18.07 0.11 12.59
N LEU A 82 16.93 -0.48 12.24
CA LEU A 82 16.04 0.04 11.21
C LEU A 82 14.89 0.85 11.83
N ALA A 83 14.68 2.07 11.35
CA ALA A 83 13.51 2.89 11.67
C ALA A 83 12.24 2.37 10.98
N ALA A 84 12.38 1.78 9.79
CA ALA A 84 11.35 0.96 9.15
C ALA A 84 11.97 -0.38 8.75
N ASN A 85 11.48 -1.46 9.34
CA ASN A 85 12.02 -2.81 9.14
C ASN A 85 11.16 -3.58 8.13
N CYS A 86 11.44 -3.40 6.84
CA CYS A 86 10.80 -4.14 5.74
C CYS A 86 9.26 -4.07 5.78
N LEU A 87 8.71 -2.86 5.80
CA LEU A 87 7.26 -2.66 5.81
C LEU A 87 6.74 -2.56 4.36
N PRO A 88 5.66 -3.26 3.98
CA PRO A 88 5.12 -3.21 2.62
C PRO A 88 4.56 -1.84 2.21
N THR A 89 4.16 -1.00 3.17
CA THR A 89 3.58 0.33 2.94
C THR A 89 4.59 1.46 3.12
N THR A 90 5.60 1.27 3.96
CA THR A 90 6.61 2.29 4.28
C THR A 90 7.93 2.03 3.54
N GLY A 91 8.37 0.78 3.47
CA GLY A 91 9.67 0.36 2.92
C GLY A 91 10.67 -0.04 4.01
N LEU A 92 11.96 0.11 3.70
CA LEU A 92 13.06 0.02 4.65
C LEU A 92 13.66 1.41 4.88
N ILE A 93 13.94 1.74 6.14
CA ILE A 93 14.63 2.98 6.51
C ILE A 93 15.70 2.64 7.53
N CYS A 94 16.95 2.84 7.15
CA CYS A 94 18.08 2.87 8.06
C CYS A 94 18.57 4.32 8.18
N LYS A 95 18.71 4.83 9.40
CA LYS A 95 19.27 6.17 9.64
C LYS A 95 20.64 6.05 10.27
N ASN A 96 21.62 6.80 9.75
CA ASN A 96 22.96 6.85 10.34
C ASN A 96 22.92 7.31 11.80
N ALA A 97 22.02 8.25 12.12
CA ALA A 97 21.83 8.77 13.48
C ALA A 97 21.43 7.70 14.50
N ASP A 98 20.81 6.59 14.06
CA ASP A 98 20.32 5.53 14.95
C ASP A 98 21.39 4.46 15.24
N GLN A 99 22.49 4.44 14.47
CA GLN A 99 23.52 3.38 14.54
C GLN A 99 24.54 3.56 15.67
N GLY A 100 24.42 4.62 16.47
CA GLY A 100 25.39 4.96 17.52
C GLY A 100 26.61 5.71 16.98
N SER A 101 27.57 6.03 17.85
CA SER A 101 28.70 6.89 17.51
C SER A 101 29.57 6.27 16.40
N GLY A 102 29.65 6.94 15.25
CA GLY A 102 30.42 6.50 14.09
C GLY A 102 29.80 5.35 13.29
N GLY A 103 28.56 4.94 13.62
CA GLY A 103 27.83 3.92 12.88
C GLY A 103 27.24 4.49 11.58
N TYR A 104 27.27 3.69 10.52
CA TYR A 104 26.65 3.98 9.24
C TYR A 104 25.80 2.81 8.82
N CYS A 105 24.71 3.11 8.13
CA CYS A 105 23.86 2.11 7.52
C CYS A 105 24.63 1.28 6.50
N LYS A 106 24.32 -0.01 6.44
CA LYS A 106 24.60 -0.82 5.26
C LYS A 106 23.72 -0.36 4.10
N ASP A 107 24.13 -0.78 2.91
CA ASP A 107 23.39 -0.62 1.66
C ASP A 107 22.36 -1.77 1.56
N TYR A 108 21.08 -1.44 1.56
CA TYR A 108 19.99 -2.40 1.53
C TYR A 108 19.24 -2.36 0.20
N GLU A 109 18.69 -3.50 -0.16
CA GLU A 109 17.70 -3.61 -1.21
C GLU A 109 16.43 -4.27 -0.66
N ILE A 110 15.28 -3.83 -1.17
CA ILE A 110 13.94 -4.29 -0.76
C ILE A 110 13.20 -4.91 -1.95
N ARG A 111 12.39 -5.94 -1.71
CA ARG A 111 11.39 -6.42 -2.66
C ARG A 111 10.05 -6.61 -1.99
N PHE A 112 9.00 -6.57 -2.80
CA PHE A 112 7.63 -6.57 -2.34
C PHE A 112 6.89 -7.81 -2.82
N LEU A 113 6.07 -8.39 -1.94
CA LEU A 113 5.12 -9.42 -2.32
C LEU A 113 3.88 -8.74 -2.88
N CYS A 114 3.63 -8.94 -4.16
CA CYS A 114 2.55 -8.33 -4.90
C CYS A 114 1.30 -9.21 -4.86
N PRO A 115 0.11 -8.60 -4.64
CA PRO A 115 -1.15 -9.33 -4.67
C PRO A 115 -1.40 -9.90 -6.07
N SER A 116 -2.02 -11.07 -6.12
CA SER A 116 -2.38 -11.77 -7.35
C SER A 116 -3.89 -11.80 -7.57
N THR A 117 -4.64 -11.07 -6.74
CA THR A 117 -6.10 -11.12 -6.68
C THR A 117 -6.74 -10.58 -7.94
N GLU A 118 -7.87 -11.19 -8.33
CA GLU A 118 -8.80 -10.58 -9.27
C GLU A 118 -9.23 -9.20 -8.74
N VAL A 119 -9.12 -8.21 -9.60
CA VAL A 119 -9.51 -6.83 -9.31
C VAL A 119 -10.50 -6.36 -10.33
N GLU A 120 -11.52 -5.65 -9.88
CA GLU A 120 -12.43 -4.95 -10.77
C GLU A 120 -11.80 -3.62 -11.16
N THR A 121 -11.65 -3.37 -12.45
CA THR A 121 -11.01 -2.15 -12.95
C THR A 121 -12.08 -1.11 -13.28
N GLY A 122 -12.05 0.01 -12.58
CA GLY A 122 -12.93 1.15 -12.88
C GLY A 122 -12.49 1.93 -14.13
N PRO A 123 -13.28 2.92 -14.57
CA PRO A 123 -12.84 3.86 -15.59
C PRO A 123 -11.67 4.73 -15.07
N TYR A 124 -10.97 5.39 -15.99
CA TYR A 124 -10.15 6.54 -15.62
C TYR A 124 -11.08 7.68 -15.21
N LEU A 125 -10.74 8.32 -14.10
CA LEU A 125 -11.40 9.46 -13.52
C LEU A 125 -10.45 10.65 -13.64
N ASP A 126 -11.03 11.81 -13.89
CA ASP A 126 -10.36 13.08 -14.10
C ASP A 126 -11.33 14.13 -13.60
N ARG A 127 -10.93 14.81 -12.52
CA ARG A 127 -11.78 15.74 -11.80
C ARG A 127 -11.32 17.17 -12.01
N ASP A 128 -10.02 17.42 -11.98
CA ASP A 128 -9.45 18.75 -11.83
C ASP A 128 -8.49 19.05 -12.97
N ASP A 129 -8.98 19.75 -14.00
CA ASP A 129 -8.10 20.24 -15.05
C ASP A 129 -6.98 21.14 -14.46
N PRO A 130 -5.74 21.05 -14.97
CA PRO A 130 -4.61 21.77 -14.41
C PRO A 130 -4.85 23.29 -14.46
N SER A 131 -4.77 23.91 -13.28
CA SER A 131 -5.05 25.34 -13.11
C SER A 131 -3.96 26.02 -12.27
N ALA A 132 -4.23 27.25 -11.78
CA ALA A 132 -3.29 27.98 -10.95
C ALA A 132 -2.85 27.21 -9.69
N THR A 133 -3.72 26.34 -9.15
CA THR A 133 -3.45 25.52 -7.97
C THR A 133 -2.87 24.14 -8.29
N GLY A 134 -2.74 23.79 -9.57
CA GLY A 134 -2.33 22.47 -10.02
C GLY A 134 -3.50 21.60 -10.45
N ASP A 135 -3.33 20.29 -10.29
CA ASP A 135 -4.23 19.21 -10.67
C ASP A 135 -4.35 18.20 -9.51
N TRP A 136 -5.59 17.87 -9.16
CA TRP A 136 -6.01 17.29 -7.88
C TRP A 136 -6.89 16.05 -8.03
N GLU A 137 -6.28 14.97 -8.51
CA GLU A 137 -6.87 13.64 -8.64
C GLU A 137 -6.79 12.80 -7.35
N SER A 138 -7.16 13.40 -6.22
CA SER A 138 -7.07 12.76 -4.90
C SER A 138 -8.30 11.89 -4.59
N VAL A 139 -8.08 10.75 -3.93
CA VAL A 139 -9.18 9.87 -3.47
C VAL A 139 -10.18 10.63 -2.59
N SER A 140 -9.69 11.54 -1.73
CA SER A 140 -10.53 12.38 -0.89
C SER A 140 -11.42 13.32 -1.68
N SER A 141 -10.89 13.98 -2.73
CA SER A 141 -11.66 14.89 -3.58
C SER A 141 -12.80 14.16 -4.29
N PHE A 142 -12.51 12.99 -4.87
CA PHE A 142 -13.54 12.17 -5.49
C PHE A 142 -14.65 11.77 -4.52
N ARG A 143 -14.30 11.29 -3.33
CA ARG A 143 -15.30 10.82 -2.35
C ARG A 143 -16.13 11.96 -1.77
N ILE A 144 -15.50 13.07 -1.40
CA ILE A 144 -16.13 14.14 -0.63
C ILE A 144 -16.75 15.20 -1.54
N THR A 145 -16.04 15.62 -2.58
CA THR A 145 -16.47 16.73 -3.44
C THR A 145 -17.40 16.24 -4.54
N ASP A 146 -17.08 15.10 -5.16
CA ASP A 146 -17.85 14.61 -6.31
C ASP A 146 -18.89 13.56 -5.91
N ASN A 147 -18.90 13.17 -4.62
CA ASN A 147 -19.73 12.08 -4.09
C ASN A 147 -19.54 10.77 -4.88
N ASN A 148 -18.34 10.54 -5.42
CA ASN A 148 -17.99 9.34 -6.17
C ASN A 148 -17.66 8.21 -5.20
N ASN A 149 -18.51 7.18 -5.21
CA ASN A 149 -18.37 6.03 -4.32
C ASN A 149 -17.33 5.03 -4.84
N ILE A 150 -16.06 5.47 -4.94
CA ILE A 150 -14.93 4.65 -5.40
C ILE A 150 -14.93 3.32 -4.63
N CYS A 151 -14.92 2.22 -5.39
CA CYS A 151 -14.97 0.85 -4.88
C CYS A 151 -16.09 0.60 -3.87
N LEU A 152 -17.27 1.21 -4.09
CA LEU A 152 -18.43 1.09 -3.21
C LEU A 152 -18.13 1.48 -1.75
N GLY A 153 -17.18 2.41 -1.57
CA GLY A 153 -16.79 2.90 -0.24
C GLY A 153 -15.58 2.14 0.31
N VAL A 154 -15.19 1.03 -0.31
CA VAL A 154 -14.01 0.26 0.08
C VAL A 154 -12.74 0.96 -0.43
N ARG A 155 -11.62 0.73 0.25
CA ARG A 155 -10.31 1.22 -0.20
C ARG A 155 -9.90 0.53 -1.51
N PRO A 156 -9.45 1.27 -2.54
CA PRO A 156 -8.87 0.66 -3.74
C PRO A 156 -7.64 -0.20 -3.41
N LEU A 157 -7.45 -1.28 -4.17
CA LEU A 157 -6.24 -2.11 -4.05
C LEU A 157 -5.10 -1.57 -4.91
N CYS A 158 -5.43 -0.99 -6.06
CA CYS A 158 -4.44 -0.44 -6.99
C CYS A 158 -4.88 0.92 -7.52
N THR A 159 -3.90 1.77 -7.85
CA THR A 159 -4.11 3.01 -8.60
C THR A 159 -3.14 3.06 -9.77
N LEU A 160 -3.65 3.49 -10.92
CA LEU A 160 -2.86 3.87 -12.08
C LEU A 160 -3.15 5.33 -12.42
N CYS A 161 -2.11 6.11 -12.63
CA CYS A 161 -2.18 7.52 -13.01
C CYS A 161 -1.34 7.79 -14.25
N ARG A 162 -1.84 8.66 -15.11
CA ARG A 162 -1.17 9.04 -16.37
C ARG A 162 -1.60 10.42 -16.83
N ASP A 163 -0.78 11.04 -17.65
CA ASP A 163 -1.17 12.25 -18.40
C ASP A 163 -2.36 11.87 -19.31
N LYS A 164 -3.46 12.59 -19.20
CA LYS A 164 -4.68 12.39 -19.98
C LYS A 164 -4.44 12.60 -21.48
N SER A 165 -3.50 13.46 -21.87
CA SER A 165 -3.25 13.81 -23.26
C SER A 165 -2.52 12.71 -24.02
N ASP A 166 -1.38 12.23 -23.50
CA ASP A 166 -0.49 11.30 -24.19
C ASP A 166 -0.40 9.91 -23.52
N LYS A 167 -1.10 9.73 -22.41
CA LYS A 167 -1.17 8.49 -21.61
C LYS A 167 0.16 8.08 -20.99
N THR A 168 1.13 9.00 -20.93
CA THR A 168 2.42 8.79 -20.25
C THR A 168 2.18 8.53 -18.76
N PRO A 169 2.79 7.48 -18.16
CA PRO A 169 2.70 7.24 -16.73
C PRO A 169 3.18 8.45 -15.92
N TYR A 170 2.52 8.74 -14.80
CA TYR A 170 2.79 9.95 -14.01
C TYR A 170 4.28 10.13 -13.62
N TYR A 171 4.99 9.04 -13.30
CA TYR A 171 6.42 9.10 -12.94
C TYR A 171 7.36 9.41 -14.12
N SER A 172 6.85 9.45 -15.35
CA SER A 172 7.62 9.71 -16.57
C SER A 172 7.31 11.07 -17.21
N THR A 173 6.38 11.86 -16.66
CA THR A 173 5.98 13.16 -17.25
C THR A 173 6.98 14.28 -16.96
N GLY A 174 7.83 14.10 -15.94
CA GLY A 174 8.76 15.12 -15.45
C GLY A 174 8.17 16.07 -14.42
N ASP A 175 6.89 15.93 -14.06
CA ASP A 175 6.31 16.65 -12.93
C ASP A 175 6.73 16.04 -11.59
N LYS A 176 6.65 16.87 -10.56
CA LYS A 176 6.79 16.49 -9.16
C LYS A 176 5.42 16.43 -8.51
N PHE A 177 5.27 15.52 -7.56
CA PHE A 177 4.01 15.30 -6.85
C PHE A 177 4.18 15.65 -5.39
N ASN A 178 3.09 16.07 -4.76
CA ASN A 178 3.06 16.38 -3.33
C ASN A 178 3.41 15.12 -2.51
N ASP A 179 4.02 15.31 -1.35
CA ASP A 179 4.55 14.21 -0.55
C ASP A 179 3.45 13.19 -0.16
N GLY A 180 3.71 11.90 -0.39
CA GLY A 180 2.72 10.83 -0.23
C GLY A 180 1.54 10.82 -1.22
N LEU A 181 1.50 11.75 -2.19
CA LEU A 181 0.42 11.92 -3.17
C LEU A 181 0.88 11.62 -4.61
N ALA A 182 1.90 10.77 -4.75
CA ALA A 182 2.42 10.29 -6.02
C ALA A 182 1.71 8.98 -6.44
N CYS A 183 0.46 9.09 -6.90
CA CYS A 183 -0.35 7.97 -7.38
C CYS A 183 -0.54 6.82 -6.36
N GLY A 184 -1.04 7.14 -5.16
CA GLY A 184 -1.33 6.17 -4.11
C GLY A 184 -2.67 5.44 -4.29
N TRP A 185 -2.76 4.21 -3.77
CA TRP A 185 -4.02 3.42 -3.75
C TRP A 185 -5.13 4.06 -2.90
N ASP A 186 -4.75 4.81 -1.86
CA ASP A 186 -5.64 5.47 -0.91
C ASP A 186 -5.55 6.99 -0.91
N THR A 187 -4.56 7.56 -1.61
CA THR A 187 -4.35 9.00 -1.69
C THR A 187 -4.65 9.58 -3.07
N GLY A 188 -4.52 8.80 -4.14
CA GLY A 188 -4.64 9.29 -5.52
C GLY A 188 -3.38 10.03 -5.95
N LEU A 189 -3.54 11.01 -6.84
CA LEU A 189 -2.45 11.83 -7.36
C LEU A 189 -2.73 13.31 -7.07
N VAL A 190 -1.72 14.03 -6.59
CA VAL A 190 -1.78 15.50 -6.47
C VAL A 190 -0.51 16.10 -7.01
N CYS A 191 -0.67 16.95 -8.02
CA CYS A 191 0.37 17.77 -8.60
C CYS A 191 0.01 19.24 -8.34
N THR A 192 0.87 20.00 -7.68
CA THR A 192 0.63 21.42 -7.43
C THR A 192 1.62 22.31 -8.18
N THR A 193 1.14 23.48 -8.60
CA THR A 193 1.98 24.53 -9.19
C THR A 193 3.10 24.95 -8.23
N GLU A 194 2.85 24.92 -6.91
CA GLU A 194 3.85 25.21 -5.88
C GLU A 194 5.04 24.24 -5.93
N VAL A 195 4.76 22.93 -5.99
CA VAL A 195 5.78 21.88 -6.02
C VAL A 195 6.55 21.87 -7.35
N ASN A 196 5.92 22.30 -8.45
CA ASN A 196 6.50 22.25 -9.78
C ASN A 196 7.13 23.57 -10.25
N GLY A 197 6.70 24.72 -9.71
CA GLY A 197 7.01 26.04 -10.25
C GLY A 197 6.44 26.31 -11.65
N LYS A 198 5.56 25.44 -12.14
CA LYS A 198 4.89 25.50 -13.44
C LYS A 198 3.53 24.80 -13.37
N SER A 199 2.71 24.99 -14.39
CA SER A 199 1.48 24.20 -14.54
C SER A 199 1.82 22.71 -14.62
N CYS A 200 1.02 21.92 -13.92
CA CYS A 200 1.01 20.47 -14.02
C CYS A 200 0.54 20.04 -15.40
N LYS A 201 0.90 18.81 -15.77
CA LYS A 201 0.12 18.04 -16.75
C LYS A 201 -1.29 17.79 -16.21
N ASP A 202 -2.17 17.43 -17.13
CA ASP A 202 -3.55 17.04 -16.87
C ASP A 202 -3.55 15.52 -16.63
N TYR A 203 -3.79 15.08 -15.40
CA TYR A 203 -3.71 13.69 -14.97
C TYR A 203 -5.10 13.08 -14.86
N GLU A 204 -5.19 11.80 -15.22
CA GLU A 204 -6.34 10.96 -14.92
C GLU A 204 -5.90 9.75 -14.09
N VAL A 205 -6.77 9.29 -13.20
CA VAL A 205 -6.52 8.18 -12.27
C VAL A 205 -7.53 7.05 -12.45
N GLN A 206 -7.05 5.82 -12.43
CA GLN A 206 -7.86 4.61 -12.49
C GLN A 206 -7.65 3.79 -11.22
N PHE A 207 -8.75 3.52 -10.53
CA PHE A 207 -8.76 2.67 -9.35
C PHE A 207 -9.12 1.23 -9.73
N ARG A 208 -8.42 0.28 -9.12
CA ARG A 208 -8.77 -1.14 -9.17
C ARG A 208 -9.23 -1.59 -7.81
N CYS A 209 -10.46 -2.08 -7.76
CA CYS A 209 -11.13 -2.45 -6.54
C CYS A 209 -10.85 -3.92 -6.24
N PRO A 210 -10.60 -4.29 -4.98
CA PRO A 210 -10.51 -5.70 -4.61
C PRO A 210 -11.85 -6.37 -4.92
N VAL A 211 -11.84 -7.47 -5.68
CA VAL A 211 -13.02 -8.32 -5.76
C VAL A 211 -13.13 -9.00 -4.40
N ILE A 212 -14.09 -8.57 -3.58
CA ILE A 212 -14.42 -9.25 -2.31
C ILE A 212 -15.15 -10.55 -2.66
N GLY A 213 -14.45 -11.45 -3.32
CA GLY A 213 -14.83 -12.85 -3.44
C GLY A 213 -14.37 -13.57 -2.17
N THR A 214 -15.19 -14.49 -1.67
CA THR A 214 -14.67 -15.52 -0.79
C THR A 214 -13.61 -16.25 -1.62
N CYS A 215 -12.35 -16.11 -1.24
CA CYS A 215 -11.27 -16.78 -1.93
C CYS A 215 -11.42 -18.29 -1.68
N THR A 216 -12.14 -18.97 -2.56
CA THR A 216 -12.46 -20.41 -2.48
C THR A 216 -11.20 -21.28 -2.55
N THR A 217 -10.10 -20.71 -3.05
CA THR A 217 -8.77 -21.34 -3.17
C THR A 217 -7.73 -20.79 -2.20
N CYS A 218 -8.05 -19.79 -1.36
CA CYS A 218 -7.18 -19.38 -0.26
C CYS A 218 -7.34 -20.43 0.84
N GLY A 219 -6.68 -21.57 0.63
CA GLY A 219 -6.93 -22.80 1.38
C GLY A 219 -6.79 -22.69 2.90
N ASN A 220 -6.31 -21.58 3.47
CA ASN A 220 -6.22 -21.37 4.91
C ASN A 220 -6.38 -19.91 5.42
N ALA A 221 -6.64 -18.91 4.56
CA ALA A 221 -6.67 -17.53 5.03
C ALA A 221 -7.95 -17.26 5.86
N ARG A 222 -7.81 -16.69 7.07
CA ARG A 222 -8.94 -16.46 7.99
C ARG A 222 -8.89 -15.06 8.58
N TRP A 223 -10.06 -14.44 8.62
CA TRP A 223 -10.25 -13.22 9.40
C TRP A 223 -10.14 -13.56 10.88
N THR A 224 -9.43 -12.74 11.63
CA THR A 224 -9.52 -12.74 13.10
C THR A 224 -10.91 -12.29 13.54
N ASN A 225 -11.23 -12.51 14.82
CA ASN A 225 -12.25 -11.70 15.47
C ASN A 225 -11.86 -10.22 15.43
N TRP A 226 -12.82 -9.33 15.63
CA TRP A 226 -12.53 -7.93 15.88
C TRP A 226 -11.69 -7.78 17.16
N LEU A 227 -10.69 -6.93 17.07
CA LEU A 227 -9.70 -6.62 18.09
C LEU A 227 -9.84 -5.15 18.43
N ASN A 228 -10.02 -4.87 19.71
CA ASN A 228 -9.99 -3.54 20.31
C ASN A 228 -9.02 -3.65 21.47
N ARG A 229 -7.73 -3.48 21.15
CA ARG A 229 -6.63 -3.68 22.10
C ARG A 229 -6.33 -2.43 22.89
N ASP A 230 -6.68 -1.28 22.37
CA ASP A 230 -6.57 0.00 23.04
C ASP A 230 -7.94 0.65 23.17
N ILE A 231 -8.02 1.64 24.05
CA ILE A 231 -9.20 2.49 24.20
C ILE A 231 -8.75 3.95 24.10
N PRO A 232 -9.60 4.85 23.58
CA PRO A 232 -9.23 6.23 23.25
C PRO A 232 -9.02 7.09 24.50
N THR A 233 -7.91 6.87 25.18
CA THR A 233 -7.51 7.58 26.39
C THR A 233 -6.25 8.40 26.10
N ALA A 234 -5.48 8.77 27.12
CA ALA A 234 -4.22 9.50 27.10
C ALA A 234 -3.76 10.01 25.71
N THR A 235 -3.09 9.17 24.92
CA THR A 235 -2.43 9.54 23.67
C THR A 235 -3.25 9.32 22.41
N GLY A 236 -4.43 8.69 22.50
CA GLY A 236 -5.27 8.34 21.36
C GLY A 236 -5.75 6.90 21.44
N ASP A 237 -5.97 6.30 20.28
CA ASP A 237 -6.39 4.90 20.14
C ASP A 237 -5.45 4.15 19.17
N TRP A 238 -4.83 3.08 19.67
CA TRP A 238 -3.67 2.42 19.07
C TRP A 238 -3.93 0.95 18.76
N GLU A 239 -4.56 0.70 17.61
CA GLU A 239 -4.78 -0.63 17.04
C GLU A 239 -3.64 -1.03 16.08
N ASN A 240 -2.40 -0.82 16.50
CA ASN A 240 -1.21 -1.01 15.68
C ASN A 240 -0.68 -2.46 15.67
N VAL A 241 -0.06 -2.83 14.56
CA VAL A 241 0.67 -4.11 14.39
C VAL A 241 2.16 -3.87 14.51
N GLY A 242 2.88 -4.72 15.25
CA GLY A 242 4.34 -4.58 15.34
C GLY A 242 5.08 -5.78 15.95
N PRO A 243 6.40 -5.90 15.68
CA PRO A 243 7.24 -7.01 16.15
C PRO A 243 7.45 -7.03 17.67
N THR A 244 7.47 -5.86 18.31
CA THR A 244 7.57 -5.71 19.77
C THR A 244 6.21 -5.44 20.42
N GLY A 245 5.11 -5.58 19.65
CA GLY A 245 3.74 -5.33 20.07
C GLY A 245 2.83 -6.52 19.74
N HIS A 246 1.69 -6.26 19.10
CA HIS A 246 0.76 -7.30 18.69
C HIS A 246 0.97 -7.71 17.23
N ASN A 247 1.04 -9.03 17.00
CA ASN A 247 0.89 -9.64 15.69
C ASN A 247 -0.34 -10.56 15.72
N PRO A 248 -1.40 -10.27 14.94
CA PRO A 248 -2.63 -11.08 14.90
C PRO A 248 -2.48 -12.40 14.12
N CYS A 249 -1.39 -12.57 13.36
CA CYS A 249 -1.18 -13.62 12.37
C CYS A 249 0.02 -14.55 12.70
N ASN A 250 0.30 -14.80 13.98
CA ASN A 250 1.34 -15.74 14.43
C ASN A 250 2.71 -15.50 13.75
N SER A 251 3.20 -14.25 13.78
CA SER A 251 4.49 -13.84 13.17
C SER A 251 4.53 -13.90 11.64
N HIS A 252 3.36 -13.84 10.99
CA HIS A 252 3.24 -13.57 9.57
C HIS A 252 2.74 -12.14 9.34
N GLU A 253 3.00 -11.61 8.15
CA GLU A 253 2.42 -10.34 7.72
C GLU A 253 0.92 -10.52 7.50
N PRO A 254 0.06 -9.65 8.08
CA PRO A 254 -1.34 -9.65 7.75
C PRO A 254 -1.57 -9.33 6.26
N ILE A 255 -2.47 -10.08 5.62
CA ILE A 255 -2.76 -9.94 4.19
C ILE A 255 -3.65 -8.71 3.96
N ASP A 256 -4.66 -8.55 4.82
CA ASP A 256 -5.62 -7.45 4.75
C ASP A 256 -6.07 -7.01 6.16
N ILE A 257 -6.73 -5.86 6.24
CA ILE A 257 -7.24 -5.28 7.47
C ILE A 257 -8.58 -4.59 7.21
N GLN A 258 -9.48 -4.69 8.18
CA GLN A 258 -10.67 -3.86 8.26
C GLN A 258 -10.66 -3.11 9.57
N CYS A 259 -11.10 -1.85 9.54
CA CYS A 259 -11.15 -1.00 10.72
C CYS A 259 -12.48 -0.25 10.77
N ARG A 260 -13.05 -0.11 11.96
CA ARG A 260 -14.30 0.61 12.17
C ARG A 260 -14.36 1.21 13.56
N GLU A 261 -15.19 2.22 13.73
CA GLU A 261 -15.55 2.70 15.06
C GLU A 261 -16.38 1.63 15.77
N LYS A 262 -16.02 1.27 16.99
CA LYS A 262 -16.56 0.10 17.70
C LYS A 262 -18.05 0.23 18.02
N SER A 263 -18.53 1.43 18.35
CA SER A 263 -19.91 1.59 18.82
C SER A 263 -20.92 1.73 17.68
N THR A 264 -20.55 2.46 16.62
CA THR A 264 -21.43 2.68 15.46
C THR A 264 -21.18 1.71 14.31
N GLU A 265 -20.08 0.95 14.35
CA GLU A 265 -19.55 0.16 13.25
C GLU A 265 -19.26 0.97 11.97
N GLN A 266 -19.22 2.30 12.08
CA GLN A 266 -18.91 3.20 10.98
C GLN A 266 -17.48 2.95 10.48
N PRO A 267 -17.25 2.87 9.15
CA PRO A 267 -15.90 2.77 8.59
C PRO A 267 -14.99 3.89 9.11
N TRP A 268 -13.75 3.53 9.48
CA TRP A 268 -12.79 4.44 10.12
C TRP A 268 -12.59 5.74 9.32
N ASP A 269 -12.55 5.65 7.99
CA ASP A 269 -12.33 6.74 7.05
C ASP A 269 -13.54 7.66 6.84
N GLN A 270 -14.70 7.30 7.39
CA GLN A 270 -15.91 8.14 7.34
C GLN A 270 -16.15 8.89 8.66
N THR A 271 -15.35 8.61 9.69
CA THR A 271 -15.54 9.20 11.03
C THR A 271 -15.17 10.68 11.12
N GLY A 272 -14.47 11.20 10.11
CA GLY A 272 -13.94 12.58 10.08
C GLY A 272 -12.68 12.79 10.93
N GLN A 273 -12.13 11.72 11.53
CA GLN A 273 -10.90 11.80 12.32
C GLN A 273 -9.64 11.71 11.46
N VAL A 274 -8.55 12.28 11.98
CA VAL A 274 -7.23 12.21 11.34
C VAL A 274 -6.47 11.01 11.89
N PHE A 275 -5.94 10.17 11.00
CA PHE A 275 -5.23 8.96 11.40
C PHE A 275 -3.76 9.02 11.02
N LYS A 276 -2.91 8.69 11.97
CA LYS A 276 -1.47 8.49 11.76
C LYS A 276 -1.22 7.25 10.91
N ASN A 277 -1.83 6.12 11.28
CA ASN A 277 -1.80 4.89 10.48
C ASN A 277 -3.20 4.66 9.89
N LYS A 278 -3.30 4.68 8.55
CA LYS A 278 -4.56 4.66 7.80
C LYS A 278 -5.06 3.24 7.51
N CYS A 279 -5.34 2.48 8.57
CA CYS A 279 -5.88 1.11 8.50
C CYS A 279 -5.09 0.23 7.52
N THR A 280 -3.80 -0.01 7.76
CA THR A 280 -2.95 -0.82 6.87
C THR A 280 -2.65 -2.19 7.49
N PRO A 281 -2.56 -3.29 6.70
CA PRO A 281 -2.30 -4.61 7.28
C PRO A 281 -0.98 -4.66 8.06
N SER A 282 0.00 -3.90 7.59
CA SER A 282 1.33 -3.81 8.19
C SER A 282 1.38 -2.97 9.46
N GLU A 283 0.64 -1.87 9.55
CA GLU A 283 0.82 -0.88 10.63
C GLU A 283 -0.42 -0.72 11.52
N GLY A 284 -1.54 -1.34 11.14
CA GLY A 284 -2.81 -1.27 11.86
C GLY A 284 -3.56 0.05 11.64
N LEU A 285 -4.33 0.46 12.63
CA LEU A 285 -4.99 1.77 12.71
C LEU A 285 -4.43 2.52 13.92
N VAL A 286 -4.08 3.80 13.74
CA VAL A 286 -3.62 4.65 14.84
C VAL A 286 -4.27 6.01 14.71
N CYS A 287 -5.08 6.36 15.70
CA CYS A 287 -5.57 7.70 15.92
C CYS A 287 -4.77 8.32 17.08
N VAL A 288 -4.27 9.54 16.90
CA VAL A 288 -3.54 10.28 17.95
C VAL A 288 -4.38 11.49 18.34
N ASN A 289 -4.60 11.67 19.65
CA ASN A 289 -5.42 12.79 20.15
C ASN A 289 -4.87 14.16 19.72
N ALA A 290 -3.54 14.31 19.73
CA ALA A 290 -2.87 15.55 19.36
C ALA A 290 -3.03 15.93 17.88
N ASP A 291 -3.36 14.97 17.02
CA ASP A 291 -3.55 15.19 15.58
C ASP A 291 -5.00 15.56 15.24
N GLN A 292 -5.92 15.52 16.22
CA GLN A 292 -7.32 15.84 16.01
C GLN A 292 -7.58 17.36 16.08
N ALA A 293 -8.69 17.78 15.48
CA ALA A 293 -9.15 19.17 15.58
C ALA A 293 -9.31 19.59 17.06
N SER A 294 -9.10 20.88 17.34
CA SER A 294 -9.17 21.41 18.70
C SER A 294 -10.47 21.00 19.42
N GLY A 295 -10.32 20.39 20.60
CA GLY A 295 -11.45 19.91 21.41
C GLY A 295 -11.98 18.52 21.02
N GLN A 296 -11.40 17.85 20.02
CA GLN A 296 -11.71 16.46 19.69
C GLN A 296 -10.66 15.49 20.25
N SER A 297 -11.11 14.30 20.64
CA SER A 297 -10.26 13.15 20.95
C SER A 297 -10.59 12.01 19.99
N CYS A 298 -9.71 11.01 19.90
CA CYS A 298 -9.98 9.79 19.17
C CYS A 298 -11.28 9.13 19.65
N LYS A 299 -12.02 8.53 18.73
CA LYS A 299 -13.09 7.58 19.00
C LYS A 299 -12.48 6.21 19.30
N ASP A 300 -13.32 5.28 19.78
CA ASP A 300 -12.93 3.90 20.08
C ASP A 300 -13.02 3.07 18.79
N TYR A 301 -11.91 2.54 18.31
CA TYR A 301 -11.84 1.76 17.07
C TYR A 301 -11.56 0.28 17.35
N GLU A 302 -12.03 -0.55 16.44
CA GLU A 302 -11.64 -1.96 16.41
C GLU A 302 -11.17 -2.34 15.01
N VAL A 303 -10.28 -3.33 14.97
CA VAL A 303 -9.65 -3.83 13.74
C VAL A 303 -9.77 -5.34 13.65
N ARG A 304 -9.83 -5.88 12.45
CA ARG A 304 -9.61 -7.31 12.22
C ARG A 304 -8.69 -7.50 11.03
N PHE A 305 -7.96 -8.61 11.05
CA PHE A 305 -6.94 -8.90 10.05
C PHE A 305 -7.22 -10.20 9.33
N LEU A 306 -6.91 -10.23 8.04
CA LEU A 306 -6.89 -11.46 7.26
C LEU A 306 -5.48 -12.07 7.40
N CYS A 307 -5.40 -13.23 8.04
CA CYS A 307 -4.14 -13.95 8.25
C CYS A 307 -4.04 -15.16 7.31
N PRO A 308 -2.83 -15.58 6.91
CA PRO A 308 -2.59 -16.78 6.10
C PRO A 308 -2.89 -18.10 6.84
#